data_AF-A0A661MVG9-F1
#
_entry.id   AF-A0A661MVG9-F1
#
_cell.length_a   1.000
_cell.length_b   1.000
_cell.length_c   1.000
_cell.angle_alpha   90.00
_cell.angle_beta   90.00
_cell.angle_gamma   90.00
#
_symmetry.space_group_name_H-M   'P 1'
#
loop_
_entity.id
_entity.type
_entity.pdbx_description
1 polymer ?
#
loop_
_entity_poly.entity_id
_entity_poly.type
_entity_poly.pdbx_seq_one_letter_code
_entity_poly.pdbx_strand_id
1 'polypeptide(L)'
;MFHRALENLVAAALLVASPACGDDSGQVVTGPEPTASAGEEATGPTSAEPILDEAQTAIETPEGTLTIVPGQSIGPIRIGSSRAEVEALGVLSPHPMYSGMTIPYTVYYDDADAVHQVEVTLMHGATDIRIGSAVIPRSATMEEAKTLLGDCVDDEPADGGTTSTCRDGGLQVIVGSGDPTEVWLRIPVAE
;
A
#
# COMPACT_ATOMS: atom_id res chain seq x y z
N MET A 1 24.26 -3.29 47.00
CA MET A 1 23.82 -2.46 48.14
C MET A 1 24.12 -1.00 47.84
N PHE A 2 23.13 -0.23 47.37
CA PHE A 2 22.97 1.24 47.47
C PHE A 2 21.52 1.49 46.99
N HIS A 3 20.55 1.55 47.91
CA HIS A 3 19.83 2.77 48.36
C HIS A 3 19.23 3.59 47.19
N ARG A 4 17.90 3.51 46.98
CA ARG A 4 16.86 4.53 47.30
C ARG A 4 16.97 5.78 46.38
N ALA A 5 15.94 6.42 45.82
CA ALA A 5 14.52 6.52 46.15
C ALA A 5 13.85 7.54 45.19
N LEU A 6 12.51 7.61 45.22
CA LEU A 6 11.61 8.76 45.00
C LEU A 6 11.45 9.33 43.56
N GLU A 7 10.26 9.20 42.97
CA GLU A 7 9.11 10.13 43.06
C GLU A 7 9.26 11.37 42.18
N ASN A 8 8.41 11.49 41.14
CA ASN A 8 7.77 12.77 40.83
C ASN A 8 6.45 12.53 40.11
N LEU A 9 5.39 12.91 40.82
CA LEU A 9 4.00 12.95 40.43
C LEU A 9 3.67 14.44 40.25
N VAL A 10 3.28 14.86 39.04
CA VAL A 10 2.65 16.16 38.83
C VAL A 10 1.43 15.97 37.95
N ALA A 11 0.27 16.13 38.58
CA ALA A 11 -1.01 16.35 37.94
C ALA A 11 -1.16 17.85 37.60
N ALA A 12 -1.77 18.17 36.46
CA ALA A 12 -2.62 19.36 36.31
C ALA A 12 -3.45 19.27 35.03
N ALA A 13 -4.77 19.29 35.22
CA ALA A 13 -5.80 19.41 34.21
C ALA A 13 -5.88 20.84 33.63
N LEU A 14 -6.42 21.00 32.42
CA LEU A 14 -7.36 22.09 32.13
C LEU A 14 -8.13 21.88 30.81
N LEU A 15 -9.46 21.90 30.93
CA LEU A 15 -10.45 21.99 29.88
C LEU A 15 -10.33 23.28 29.07
N VAL A 16 -10.53 23.20 27.75
CA VAL A 16 -11.22 24.25 26.99
C VAL A 16 -12.15 23.59 25.97
N ALA A 17 -13.45 23.67 26.23
CA ALA A 17 -14.49 23.50 25.22
C ALA A 17 -14.89 24.89 24.71
N SER A 18 -15.13 25.03 23.41
CA SER A 18 -16.08 26.01 22.86
C SER A 18 -16.49 25.60 21.44
N PRO A 19 -17.80 25.51 21.14
CA PRO A 19 -18.33 25.30 19.80
C PRO A 19 -18.58 26.65 19.11
N ALA A 20 -18.31 26.73 17.80
CA ALA A 20 -18.77 27.84 16.97
C ALA A 20 -19.63 27.29 15.83
N CYS A 21 -20.93 27.57 15.93
CA CYS A 21 -21.89 27.54 14.83
C CYS A 21 -21.63 28.73 13.88
N GLY A 22 -21.92 28.55 12.60
CA GLY A 22 -22.11 29.61 11.60
C GLY A 22 -22.44 28.94 10.26
N ASP A 23 -23.72 28.84 9.90
CA ASP A 23 -24.45 29.74 8.98
C ASP A 23 -23.86 29.68 7.55
N ASP A 24 -24.50 28.97 6.62
CA ASP A 24 -25.71 29.37 5.85
C ASP A 24 -25.41 30.45 4.79
N SER A 25 -26.07 30.32 3.63
CA SER A 25 -25.93 31.09 2.38
C SER A 25 -24.88 30.51 1.43
N GLY A 26 -25.21 29.76 0.37
CA GLY A 26 -26.34 29.93 -0.53
C GLY A 26 -26.02 31.02 -1.56
N GLN A 27 -25.31 30.66 -2.64
CA GLN A 27 -25.32 31.44 -3.87
C GLN A 27 -25.32 30.54 -5.10
N VAL A 28 -26.52 30.44 -5.68
CA VAL A 28 -26.78 30.02 -7.04
C VAL A 28 -26.46 31.22 -7.94
N VAL A 29 -25.55 31.06 -8.90
CA VAL A 29 -25.37 32.02 -10.00
C VAL A 29 -25.73 31.32 -11.30
N THR A 30 -26.87 31.75 -11.85
CA THR A 30 -27.42 31.38 -13.15
C THR A 30 -26.89 32.28 -14.27
N GLY A 31 -26.34 31.65 -15.32
CA GLY A 31 -26.34 32.08 -16.73
C GLY A 31 -25.37 33.19 -17.17
N PRO A 32 -25.16 33.43 -18.48
CA PRO A 32 -25.82 32.82 -19.65
C PRO A 32 -24.87 32.29 -20.76
N GLU A 33 -25.30 31.26 -21.51
CA GLU A 33 -25.01 31.08 -22.96
C GLU A 33 -25.91 32.06 -23.75
N PRO A 34 -25.74 32.38 -25.06
CA PRO A 34 -24.86 31.80 -26.09
C PRO A 34 -24.20 32.89 -26.99
N THR A 35 -23.46 32.51 -28.05
CA THR A 35 -23.59 33.06 -29.42
C THR A 35 -22.72 32.26 -30.38
N ALA A 36 -23.38 31.60 -31.33
CA ALA A 36 -22.78 31.05 -32.54
C ALA A 36 -22.37 32.19 -33.49
N SER A 37 -21.23 32.06 -34.16
CA SER A 37 -20.98 32.75 -35.42
C SER A 37 -20.24 31.81 -36.37
N ALA A 38 -20.91 31.52 -37.47
CA ALA A 38 -20.35 30.85 -38.64
C ALA A 38 -19.31 31.77 -39.34
N GLY A 39 -18.32 31.16 -39.96
CA GLY A 39 -17.31 31.79 -40.80
C GLY A 39 -16.61 30.74 -41.66
N GLU A 40 -16.76 30.90 -42.97
CA GLU A 40 -16.54 29.97 -44.08
C GLU A 40 -15.06 29.65 -44.42
N GLU A 41 -14.86 28.44 -44.93
CA GLU A 41 -13.87 27.90 -45.90
C GLU A 41 -12.42 28.42 -46.01
N ALA A 42 -11.45 27.48 -45.92
CA ALA A 42 -10.36 27.40 -46.89
C ALA A 42 -9.81 25.95 -47.02
N THR A 43 -9.63 25.59 -48.28
CA THR A 43 -9.25 24.33 -48.94
C THR A 43 -7.88 23.75 -48.53
N GLY A 44 -7.78 22.42 -48.50
CA GLY A 44 -6.52 21.70 -48.63
C GLY A 44 -6.63 20.20 -48.34
N PRO A 45 -6.38 19.29 -49.32
CA PRO A 45 -6.37 17.85 -49.07
C PRO A 45 -4.98 17.46 -48.54
N THR A 46 -4.91 16.98 -47.31
CA THR A 46 -3.76 16.21 -46.84
C THR A 46 -4.25 14.83 -46.46
N SER A 47 -3.90 13.91 -47.36
CA SER A 47 -3.80 12.49 -47.09
C SER A 47 -2.86 12.30 -45.90
N ALA A 48 -3.41 11.96 -44.75
CA ALA A 48 -2.68 11.30 -43.68
C ALA A 48 -3.45 10.03 -43.34
N GLU A 49 -2.72 8.93 -43.34
CA GLU A 49 -3.14 7.55 -43.29
C GLU A 49 -4.07 7.24 -42.11
N PRO A 50 -4.95 6.22 -42.21
CA PRO A 50 -5.68 5.76 -41.04
C PRO A 50 -4.65 5.26 -40.03
N ILE A 51 -4.56 5.97 -38.90
CA ILE A 51 -3.80 5.55 -37.73
C ILE A 51 -4.45 4.25 -37.26
N LEU A 52 -3.88 3.13 -37.67
CA LEU A 52 -4.24 1.81 -37.20
C LEU A 52 -3.97 1.79 -35.71
N ASP A 53 -5.05 1.84 -34.94
CA ASP A 53 -5.27 1.01 -33.75
C ASP A 53 -3.99 0.70 -32.99
N GLU A 54 -3.58 1.64 -32.12
CA GLU A 54 -2.80 1.27 -30.95
C GLU A 54 -3.68 0.32 -30.14
N ALA A 55 -3.59 -0.96 -30.49
CA ALA A 55 -4.03 -2.07 -29.68
C ALA A 55 -3.37 -1.87 -28.32
N GLN A 56 -4.12 -1.24 -27.41
CA GLN A 56 -3.89 -1.25 -25.99
C GLN A 56 -3.81 -2.73 -25.64
N THR A 57 -2.59 -3.25 -25.64
CA THR A 57 -2.29 -4.57 -25.16
C THR A 57 -2.46 -4.44 -23.67
N ALA A 58 -3.72 -4.53 -23.22
CA ALA A 58 -4.03 -4.88 -21.86
C ALA A 58 -3.29 -6.18 -21.63
N ILE A 59 -2.15 -6.09 -20.96
CA ILE A 59 -1.47 -7.26 -20.44
C ILE A 59 -2.49 -7.86 -19.48
N GLU A 60 -3.27 -8.83 -19.96
CA GLU A 60 -4.22 -9.58 -19.16
C GLU A 60 -3.41 -10.11 -17.98
N THR A 61 -3.63 -9.52 -16.81
CA THR A 61 -3.05 -9.99 -15.57
C THR A 61 -3.62 -11.40 -15.40
N PRO A 62 -2.80 -12.47 -15.44
CA PRO A 62 -3.28 -13.82 -15.24
C PRO A 62 -4.17 -13.85 -14.01
N GLU A 63 -5.42 -14.30 -14.18
CA GLU A 63 -6.36 -14.39 -13.08
C GLU A 63 -5.75 -15.25 -11.97
N GLY A 64 -5.75 -14.73 -10.75
CA GLY A 64 -5.06 -15.37 -9.63
C GLY A 64 -3.55 -15.10 -9.62
N THR A 65 -3.12 -13.85 -9.76
CA THR A 65 -1.79 -13.44 -9.27
C THR A 65 -1.96 -12.21 -8.40
N LEU A 66 -1.30 -12.21 -7.24
CA LEU A 66 -1.33 -11.07 -6.34
C LEU A 66 -0.35 -10.01 -6.84
N THR A 67 -0.81 -8.79 -7.14
CA THR A 67 0.08 -7.71 -7.60
C THR A 67 0.59 -6.86 -6.44
N ILE A 68 1.89 -6.53 -6.42
CA ILE A 68 2.47 -5.52 -5.53
C ILE A 68 2.95 -4.34 -6.36
N VAL A 69 2.58 -3.14 -5.91
CA VAL A 69 3.13 -1.86 -6.37
C VAL A 69 4.00 -1.32 -5.22
N PRO A 70 5.33 -1.33 -5.35
CA PRO A 70 6.25 -0.87 -4.30
C PRO A 70 5.87 0.51 -3.76
N GLY A 71 5.91 0.67 -2.44
CA GLY A 71 5.53 1.91 -1.74
C GLY A 71 4.04 2.26 -1.74
N GLN A 72 3.18 1.55 -2.46
CA GLN A 72 1.79 1.99 -2.70
C GLN A 72 0.72 0.96 -2.31
N SER A 73 0.85 -0.30 -2.72
CA SER A 73 -0.19 -1.30 -2.47
C SER A 73 0.29 -2.75 -2.55
N ILE A 74 -0.32 -3.61 -1.75
CA ILE A 74 -0.22 -5.08 -1.85
C ILE A 74 -1.62 -5.63 -2.12
N GLY A 75 -1.83 -6.13 -3.34
CA GLY A 75 -3.14 -6.60 -3.80
C GLY A 75 -4.22 -5.52 -3.66
N PRO A 76 -5.33 -5.83 -2.98
CA PRO A 76 -6.41 -4.86 -2.81
C PRO A 76 -6.13 -3.81 -1.72
N ILE A 77 -5.10 -4.00 -0.89
CA ILE A 77 -4.79 -3.12 0.25
C ILE A 77 -3.83 -2.03 -0.21
N ARG A 78 -4.24 -0.77 -0.03
CA ARG A 78 -3.43 0.42 -0.37
C ARG A 78 -2.92 1.09 0.90
N ILE A 79 -1.71 1.63 0.82
CA ILE A 79 -1.19 2.56 1.84
C ILE A 79 -2.11 3.79 1.88
N GLY A 80 -2.42 4.27 3.08
CA GLY A 80 -3.31 5.39 3.35
C GLY A 80 -4.80 5.05 3.42
N SER A 81 -5.22 3.82 3.06
CA SER A 81 -6.62 3.40 3.24
C SER A 81 -7.00 3.33 4.71
N SER A 82 -8.25 3.60 5.04
CA SER A 82 -8.77 3.47 6.41
C SER A 82 -8.93 2.00 6.82
N ARG A 83 -8.93 1.73 8.12
CA ARG A 83 -9.27 0.41 8.67
C ARG A 83 -10.60 -0.13 8.14
N ALA A 84 -11.64 0.71 8.11
CA ALA A 84 -12.96 0.31 7.65
C ALA A 84 -12.96 -0.14 6.17
N GLU A 85 -12.18 0.52 5.31
CA GLU A 85 -12.02 0.10 3.91
C GLU A 85 -11.34 -1.26 3.80
N VAL A 86 -10.29 -1.51 4.61
CA VAL A 86 -9.60 -2.80 4.62
C VAL A 86 -10.50 -3.92 5.14
N GLU A 87 -11.25 -3.67 6.21
CA GLU A 87 -12.21 -4.64 6.77
C GLU A 87 -13.30 -4.99 5.76
N ALA A 88 -13.79 -4.00 5.00
CA ALA A 88 -14.79 -4.20 3.97
C ALA A 88 -14.32 -5.11 2.81
N LEU A 89 -13.00 -5.26 2.61
CA LEU A 89 -12.46 -6.20 1.62
C LEU A 89 -12.70 -7.67 2.01
N GLY A 90 -12.84 -7.97 3.31
CA GLY A 90 -13.06 -9.35 3.79
C GLY A 90 -11.88 -10.30 3.51
N VAL A 91 -10.67 -9.77 3.29
CA VAL A 91 -9.47 -10.55 2.90
C VAL A 91 -8.58 -10.95 4.07
N LEU A 92 -8.90 -10.51 5.29
CA LEU A 92 -8.10 -10.79 6.49
C LEU A 92 -8.69 -11.97 7.26
N SER A 93 -7.88 -12.99 7.50
CA SER A 93 -8.19 -14.10 8.41
C SER A 93 -7.19 -14.12 9.57
N PRO A 94 -7.56 -14.55 10.78
CA PRO A 94 -6.62 -14.65 11.90
C PRO A 94 -5.43 -15.58 11.57
N HIS A 95 -4.22 -15.19 11.99
CA HIS A 95 -3.05 -16.06 11.86
C HIS A 95 -3.15 -17.25 12.85
N PRO A 96 -2.91 -18.51 12.41
CA PRO A 96 -3.12 -19.69 13.26
C PRO A 96 -2.18 -19.75 14.47
N MET A 97 -0.98 -19.18 14.35
CA MET A 97 0.05 -19.21 15.40
C MET A 97 0.23 -17.87 16.14
N TYR A 98 -0.15 -16.74 15.55
CA TYR A 98 0.20 -15.41 16.04
C TYR A 98 -1.06 -14.58 16.24
N SER A 99 -1.55 -14.53 17.49
CA SER A 99 -2.85 -13.94 17.83
C SER A 99 -3.05 -12.46 17.45
N GLY A 100 -1.98 -11.72 17.14
CA GLY A 100 -2.02 -10.32 16.71
C GLY A 100 -1.87 -10.11 15.20
N MET A 101 -1.72 -11.17 14.40
CA MET A 101 -1.49 -11.09 12.96
C MET A 101 -2.65 -11.68 12.17
N THR A 102 -2.70 -11.33 10.89
CA THR A 102 -3.68 -11.84 9.94
C THR A 102 -2.99 -12.45 8.72
N ILE A 103 -3.73 -13.25 7.96
CA ILE A 103 -3.27 -13.88 6.71
C ILE A 103 -4.30 -13.66 5.60
N PRO A 104 -3.87 -13.63 4.33
CA PRO A 104 -2.46 -13.64 3.90
C PRO A 104 -1.75 -12.30 4.14
N TYR A 105 -2.50 -11.26 4.51
CA TYR A 105 -1.95 -9.94 4.79
C TYR A 105 -1.90 -9.67 6.30
N THR A 106 -0.83 -9.04 6.76
CA THR A 106 -0.81 -8.33 8.06
C THR A 106 -0.79 -6.83 7.77
N VAL A 107 -1.68 -6.08 8.43
CA VAL A 107 -1.90 -4.66 8.17
C VAL A 107 -1.63 -3.87 9.44
N TYR A 108 -0.81 -2.84 9.31
CA TYR A 108 -0.45 -1.95 10.41
C TYR A 108 -1.03 -0.57 10.14
N TYR A 109 -1.70 -0.03 11.16
CA TYR A 109 -2.41 1.23 11.11
C TYR A 109 -1.71 2.27 11.96
N ASP A 110 -1.67 3.51 11.49
CA ASP A 110 -1.11 4.64 12.22
C ASP A 110 -2.10 5.20 13.26
N ASP A 111 -1.72 6.28 13.94
CA ASP A 111 -2.57 6.95 14.93
C ASP A 111 -3.85 7.57 14.33
N ALA A 112 -3.89 7.78 13.01
CA ALA A 112 -5.04 8.27 12.27
C ALA A 112 -5.94 7.13 11.74
N ASP A 113 -5.65 5.89 12.12
CA ASP A 113 -6.35 4.68 11.67
C ASP A 113 -6.26 4.41 10.16
N ALA A 114 -5.19 4.93 9.54
CA ALA A 114 -4.84 4.69 8.15
C ALA A 114 -3.74 3.64 8.02
N VAL A 115 -3.79 2.84 6.96
CA VAL A 115 -2.78 1.84 6.64
C VAL A 115 -1.45 2.54 6.38
N HIS A 116 -0.43 2.30 7.21
CA HIS A 116 0.91 2.85 6.99
C HIS A 116 1.93 1.77 6.59
N GLN A 117 1.60 0.50 6.80
CA GLN A 117 2.43 -0.65 6.41
C GLN A 117 1.55 -1.87 6.13
N VAL A 118 1.92 -2.64 5.12
CA VAL A 118 1.28 -3.91 4.77
C VAL A 118 2.34 -4.95 4.52
N GLU A 119 2.10 -6.14 5.05
CA GLU A 119 2.91 -7.33 4.84
C GLU A 119 2.06 -8.41 4.19
N VAL A 120 2.65 -9.21 3.30
CA VAL A 120 2.04 -10.43 2.78
C VAL A 120 2.98 -11.61 2.91
N THR A 121 2.48 -12.72 3.45
CA THR A 121 3.22 -13.98 3.54
C THR A 121 3.12 -14.74 2.23
N LEU A 122 4.26 -15.26 1.75
CA LEU A 122 4.29 -16.13 0.57
C LEU A 122 3.58 -17.47 0.86
N MET A 123 3.70 -17.96 2.10
CA MET A 123 3.19 -19.27 2.51
C MET A 123 1.66 -19.32 2.47
N HIS A 124 0.98 -18.29 2.96
CA HIS A 124 -0.48 -18.25 3.05
C HIS A 124 -1.18 -17.51 1.90
N GLY A 125 -0.44 -16.89 0.97
CA GLY A 125 -1.03 -16.32 -0.25
C GLY A 125 -1.82 -17.37 -1.04
N ALA A 126 -2.85 -17.01 -1.81
CA ALA A 126 -3.57 -18.00 -2.62
C ALA A 126 -2.77 -18.42 -3.86
N THR A 127 -1.96 -17.49 -4.38
CA THR A 127 -1.29 -17.57 -5.67
C THR A 127 0.10 -16.95 -5.59
N ASP A 128 0.88 -17.08 -6.66
CA ASP A 128 2.16 -16.37 -6.77
C ASP A 128 1.96 -14.85 -6.75
N ILE A 129 3.05 -14.13 -6.46
CA ILE A 129 3.06 -12.68 -6.33
C ILE A 129 3.77 -12.06 -7.53
N ARG A 130 3.14 -11.08 -8.18
CA ARG A 130 3.71 -10.30 -9.29
C ARG A 130 4.14 -8.92 -8.85
N ILE A 131 5.35 -8.53 -9.23
CA ILE A 131 5.94 -7.22 -8.93
C ILE A 131 6.64 -6.71 -10.18
N GLY A 132 6.00 -5.77 -10.89
CA GLY A 132 6.41 -5.42 -12.24
C GLY A 132 6.39 -6.64 -13.16
N SER A 133 7.53 -6.97 -13.76
CA SER A 133 7.72 -8.18 -14.59
C SER A 133 8.13 -9.43 -13.80
N ALA A 134 8.49 -9.30 -12.52
CA ALA A 134 8.89 -10.43 -11.70
C ALA A 134 7.66 -11.19 -11.17
N VAL A 135 7.77 -12.52 -11.10
CA VAL A 135 6.80 -13.40 -10.43
C VAL A 135 7.55 -14.18 -9.36
N ILE A 136 7.13 -14.01 -8.11
CA ILE A 136 7.68 -14.65 -6.92
C ILE A 136 6.79 -15.84 -6.57
N PRO A 137 7.32 -17.08 -6.67
CA PRO A 137 6.60 -18.27 -6.26
C PRO A 137 6.23 -18.23 -4.77
N ARG A 138 5.08 -18.78 -4.41
CA ARG A 138 4.68 -18.92 -2.99
C ARG A 138 5.64 -19.72 -2.12
N SER A 139 6.39 -20.63 -2.74
CA SER A 139 7.39 -21.46 -2.08
C SER A 139 8.79 -20.85 -2.10
N ALA A 140 8.94 -19.63 -2.62
CA ALA A 140 10.25 -19.00 -2.73
C ALA A 140 10.87 -18.80 -1.34
N THR A 141 12.13 -19.16 -1.23
CA THR A 141 12.99 -18.77 -0.12
C THR A 141 13.30 -17.27 -0.17
N MET A 142 13.85 -16.74 0.92
CA MET A 142 14.32 -15.34 0.95
C MET A 142 15.34 -15.04 -0.14
N GLU A 143 16.31 -15.92 -0.37
CA GLU A 143 17.35 -15.73 -1.38
C GLU A 143 16.77 -15.72 -2.81
N GLU A 144 15.81 -16.60 -3.09
CA GLU A 144 15.10 -16.62 -4.38
C GLU A 144 14.26 -15.36 -4.57
N ALA A 145 13.51 -14.93 -3.54
CA ALA A 145 12.72 -13.71 -3.59
C ALA A 145 13.61 -12.47 -3.83
N LYS A 146 14.73 -12.34 -3.11
CA LYS A 146 15.73 -11.28 -3.32
C LYS A 146 16.29 -11.29 -4.74
N THR A 147 16.62 -12.46 -5.26
CA THR A 147 17.17 -12.61 -6.62
C THR A 147 16.16 -12.14 -7.68
N LEU A 148 14.89 -12.48 -7.52
CA LEU A 148 13.81 -12.07 -8.45
C LEU A 148 13.49 -10.58 -8.36
N LEU A 149 13.63 -10.00 -7.17
CA LEU A 149 13.41 -8.57 -6.93
C LEU A 149 14.56 -7.73 -7.46
N GLY A 150 15.81 -8.19 -7.34
CA GLY A 150 16.98 -7.39 -7.66
C GLY A 150 17.15 -6.19 -6.72
N ASP A 151 18.34 -5.58 -6.76
CA ASP A 151 18.66 -4.35 -6.02
C ASP A 151 18.34 -4.43 -4.52
N CYS A 152 18.56 -5.60 -3.92
CA CYS A 152 18.34 -5.84 -2.50
C CYS A 152 19.62 -5.61 -1.69
N VAL A 153 19.49 -4.90 -0.57
CA VAL A 153 20.54 -4.71 0.45
C VAL A 153 20.06 -5.36 1.73
N ASP A 154 20.91 -6.17 2.34
CA ASP A 154 20.62 -6.77 3.65
C ASP A 154 20.73 -5.72 4.75
N ASP A 155 19.70 -5.62 5.58
CA ASP A 155 19.71 -4.75 6.75
C ASP A 155 20.51 -5.44 7.87
N GLU A 156 20.98 -4.67 8.86
CA GLU A 156 21.62 -5.26 10.04
C GLU A 156 20.61 -6.20 10.73
N PRO A 157 21.00 -7.45 11.05
CA PRO A 157 20.09 -8.38 11.70
C PRO A 157 19.55 -7.82 13.02
N ALA A 158 18.23 -7.86 13.18
CA ALA A 158 17.55 -7.48 14.41
C ALA A 158 17.02 -8.72 15.13
N ASP A 159 16.82 -8.61 16.45
CA ASP A 159 16.20 -9.67 17.25
C ASP A 159 14.78 -9.95 16.75
N GLY A 160 14.60 -11.01 15.96
CA GLY A 160 13.30 -11.41 15.42
C GLY A 160 13.31 -11.88 13.97
N GLY A 161 14.40 -11.64 13.23
CA GLY A 161 14.49 -12.09 11.85
C GLY A 161 15.56 -11.39 11.01
N THR A 162 15.59 -11.72 9.72
CA THR A 162 16.41 -11.05 8.71
C THR A 162 15.51 -10.20 7.83
N THR A 163 15.93 -8.98 7.53
CA THR A 163 15.25 -8.11 6.56
C THR A 163 16.24 -7.73 5.45
N SER A 164 15.74 -7.66 4.23
CA SER A 164 16.45 -7.04 3.12
C SER A 164 15.56 -5.98 2.48
N THR A 165 16.12 -4.81 2.22
CA THR A 165 15.46 -3.71 1.53
C THR A 165 15.76 -3.79 0.04
N CYS A 166 14.72 -3.84 -0.80
CA CYS A 166 14.80 -4.01 -2.25
C CYS A 166 14.07 -2.86 -2.98
N ARG A 167 14.26 -2.75 -4.30
CA ARG A 167 13.51 -1.81 -5.17
C ARG A 167 13.57 -0.36 -4.64
N ASP A 168 14.77 0.14 -4.43
CA ASP A 168 15.03 1.52 -3.96
C ASP A 168 14.31 1.88 -2.64
N GLY A 169 14.10 0.90 -1.76
CA GLY A 169 13.41 1.12 -0.49
C GLY A 169 11.90 0.93 -0.54
N GLY A 170 11.30 0.74 -1.71
CA GLY A 170 9.85 0.59 -1.86
C GLY A 170 9.31 -0.78 -1.43
N LEU A 171 10.18 -1.76 -1.16
CA LEU A 171 9.80 -3.10 -0.75
C LEU A 171 10.86 -3.74 0.15
N GLN A 172 10.44 -4.55 1.10
CA GLN A 172 11.31 -5.36 1.95
C GLN A 172 10.95 -6.85 1.87
N VAL A 173 11.96 -7.71 1.94
CA VAL A 173 11.83 -9.16 2.12
C VAL A 173 12.22 -9.47 3.55
N ILE A 174 11.32 -10.11 4.30
CA ILE A 174 11.51 -10.40 5.72
C ILE A 174 11.39 -11.90 5.93
N VAL A 175 12.25 -12.42 6.79
CA VAL A 175 12.10 -13.76 7.35
C VAL A 175 12.14 -13.68 8.86
N GLY A 176 11.08 -14.15 9.50
CA GLY A 176 11.04 -14.28 10.96
C GLY A 176 11.88 -15.46 11.46
N SER A 177 12.35 -15.40 12.71
CA SER A 177 13.12 -16.47 13.35
C SER A 177 12.26 -17.66 13.87
N GLY A 178 10.95 -17.65 13.61
CA GLY A 178 10.02 -18.71 14.00
C GLY A 178 10.12 -19.99 13.15
N ASP A 179 9.48 -21.06 13.64
CA ASP A 179 9.29 -22.34 12.93
C ASP A 179 7.78 -22.61 12.71
N PRO A 180 7.32 -22.83 11.47
CA PRO A 180 8.07 -22.73 10.23
C PRO A 180 8.58 -21.31 9.96
N THR A 181 9.72 -21.25 9.29
CA THR A 181 10.28 -20.00 8.78
C THR A 181 9.44 -19.50 7.61
N GLU A 182 8.83 -18.33 7.78
CA GLU A 182 7.96 -17.71 6.77
C GLU A 182 8.65 -16.52 6.09
N VAL A 183 8.53 -16.45 4.75
CA VAL A 183 8.96 -15.30 3.96
C VAL A 183 7.78 -14.34 3.80
N TRP A 184 8.03 -13.07 4.12
CA TRP A 184 7.07 -11.98 4.00
C TRP A 184 7.61 -10.91 3.06
N LEU A 185 6.71 -10.31 2.27
CA LEU A 185 6.98 -9.10 1.51
C LEU A 185 6.27 -7.93 2.19
N ARG A 186 7.01 -6.86 2.44
CA ARG A 186 6.53 -5.68 3.17
C ARG A 186 6.69 -4.43 2.34
N ILE A 187 5.68 -3.57 2.33
CA ILE A 187 5.86 -2.16 1.99
C ILE A 187 6.25 -1.42 3.28
N PRO A 188 7.48 -0.86 3.39
CA PRO A 188 7.89 -0.15 4.59
C PRO A 188 7.14 1.16 4.75
N VAL A 189 7.19 1.71 5.97
CA VAL A 189 6.68 3.04 6.27
C VAL A 189 7.48 4.07 5.47
N ALA A 190 6.80 4.99 4.79
CA ALA A 190 7.45 6.12 4.16
C ALA A 190 7.95 7.09 5.24
N GLU A 191 9.25 7.37 5.27
CA GLU A 191 9.88 8.38 6.14
C GLU A 191 9.52 9.82 5.75
#